data_AF-A0A9D1T182-F1
#
_entry.id   AF-A0A9D1T182-F1
#
_cell.length_a   1.000
_cell.length_b   1.000
_cell.length_c   1.000
_cell.angle_alpha   90.00
_cell.angle_beta   90.00
_cell.angle_gamma   90.00
#
_symmetry.space_group_name_H-M   'P 1'
#
loop_
_entity.id
_entity.type
_entity.pdbx_description
1 polymer ?
#
loop_
_entity_poly.entity_id
_entity_poly.type
_entity_poly.pdbx_seq_one_letter_code
_entity_poly.pdbx_strand_id
1 'polypeptide(L)'
;MAGRIAGIDVLKVFAVLFVLNSHMGACYGEYAVLATGGAIGDALFFFCSGFTLLLGAPRDFLNWYKRRIARIYPSVLVVGVLACALWGARDDIVEVVTFEKYWFLRCIFFYYLLIFPIKKYFLNRLKTVFGVCAAALAAIYLCFFAREQSGLIYGGGAFREMMYFLFMLAGAIVGRDAGRERVWRLWHLPALILSVGAWYGIVALWGGSAWHVLSVVPLLGVAYFLYSLASSPFFVRCYEMPALGNLLFVAGSLCLEVYLVQRYLFTTALNAWFPLNIPIVMAFVFAVAYGVKALSEFLSQTFDSKPYELKKLLLRK
;
A
#
# COMPACT_ATOMS: atom_id res chain seq x y z
N MET A 1 -7.56 -20.03 13.01
CA MET A 1 -7.48 -18.65 12.45
C MET A 1 -6.29 -17.97 13.12
N ALA A 2 -5.28 -17.52 12.38
CA ALA A 2 -4.33 -16.58 12.97
C ALA A 2 -5.13 -15.33 13.36
N GLY A 3 -5.12 -14.95 14.64
CA GLY A 3 -5.86 -13.78 15.13
C GLY A 3 -5.50 -12.55 14.31
N ARG A 4 -6.49 -11.70 14.00
CA ARG A 4 -6.22 -10.42 13.34
C ARG A 4 -5.32 -9.58 14.25
N ILE A 5 -4.34 -8.92 13.65
CA ILE A 5 -3.38 -8.07 14.38
C ILE A 5 -3.83 -6.63 14.18
N ALA A 6 -4.39 -6.00 15.22
CA ALA A 6 -4.94 -4.64 15.12
C ALA A 6 -3.94 -3.65 14.50
N GLY A 7 -2.66 -3.71 14.91
CA GLY A 7 -1.62 -2.82 14.41
C GLY A 7 -1.40 -2.90 12.89
N ILE A 8 -1.49 -4.08 12.27
CA ILE A 8 -1.33 -4.17 10.81
C ILE A 8 -2.56 -3.65 10.07
N ASP A 9 -3.76 -3.79 10.63
CA ASP A 9 -4.97 -3.28 10.02
C ASP A 9 -5.06 -1.75 10.13
N VAL A 10 -4.64 -1.17 11.25
CA VAL A 10 -4.48 0.29 11.40
C VAL A 10 -3.41 0.83 10.45
N LEU A 11 -2.28 0.12 10.28
CA LEU A 11 -1.24 0.56 9.35
C LEU A 11 -1.72 0.66 7.89
N LYS A 12 -2.61 -0.25 7.46
CA LYS A 12 -3.25 -0.17 6.14
C LYS A 12 -4.10 1.09 5.98
N VAL A 13 -4.76 1.54 7.05
CA VAL A 13 -5.51 2.80 7.05
C VAL A 13 -4.56 3.97 6.79
N PHE A 14 -3.41 4.02 7.47
CA PHE A 14 -2.40 5.05 7.17
C PHE A 14 -1.90 4.96 5.72
N ALA A 15 -1.60 3.75 5.24
CA ALA A 15 -1.14 3.53 3.87
C ALA A 15 -2.13 4.10 2.83
N VAL A 16 -3.42 3.77 2.95
CA VAL A 16 -4.43 4.24 2.00
C VAL A 16 -4.66 5.74 2.11
N LEU A 17 -4.64 6.32 3.32
CA LEU A 17 -4.80 7.76 3.49
C LEU A 17 -3.63 8.54 2.89
N PHE A 18 -2.40 8.07 3.08
CA PHE A 18 -1.21 8.71 2.49
C PHE A 18 -1.20 8.64 0.96
N VAL A 19 -1.51 7.48 0.38
CA VAL A 19 -1.63 7.36 -1.09
C VAL A 19 -2.75 8.26 -1.60
N LEU A 20 -3.95 8.17 -1.00
CA LEU A 20 -5.10 8.96 -1.41
C LEU A 20 -4.79 10.46 -1.38
N ASN A 21 -4.28 10.95 -0.25
CA ASN A 21 -3.91 12.35 -0.08
C ASN A 21 -2.92 12.83 -1.16
N SER A 22 -1.91 12.01 -1.48
CA SER A 22 -0.89 12.38 -2.45
C SER A 22 -1.39 12.56 -3.88
N HIS A 23 -2.52 11.94 -4.23
CA HIS A 23 -3.13 12.10 -5.54
C HIS A 23 -4.20 13.19 -5.58
N MET A 24 -4.52 13.82 -4.45
CA MET A 24 -5.55 14.86 -4.34
C MET A 24 -5.07 16.26 -4.75
N GLY A 25 -3.94 16.41 -5.44
CA GLY A 25 -3.36 17.72 -5.79
C GLY A 25 -4.36 18.71 -6.40
N ALA A 26 -5.25 18.24 -7.30
CA ALA A 26 -6.30 19.08 -7.88
C ALA A 26 -7.33 19.59 -6.85
N CYS A 27 -7.65 18.80 -5.83
CA CYS A 27 -8.57 19.18 -4.75
C CYS A 27 -7.96 20.22 -3.79
N TYR A 28 -6.64 20.33 -3.74
CA TYR A 28 -5.94 21.29 -2.89
C TYR A 28 -5.80 22.68 -3.52
N GLY A 29 -6.01 22.82 -4.84
CA GLY A 29 -5.86 24.10 -5.55
C GLY A 29 -4.47 24.70 -5.35
N GLU A 30 -4.41 25.93 -4.82
CA GLU A 30 -3.16 26.64 -4.52
C GLU A 30 -2.28 25.93 -3.47
N TYR A 31 -2.87 25.07 -2.63
CA TYR A 31 -2.17 24.33 -1.58
C TYR A 31 -1.73 22.93 -2.03
N ALA A 32 -1.59 22.69 -3.35
CA ALA A 32 -1.24 21.37 -3.91
C ALA A 32 0.05 20.75 -3.32
N VAL A 33 0.95 21.57 -2.75
CA VAL A 33 2.13 21.10 -2.00
C VAL A 33 1.79 20.20 -0.81
N LEU A 34 0.57 20.31 -0.26
CA LEU A 34 0.07 19.48 0.84
C LEU A 34 -0.40 18.09 0.36
N ALA A 35 -0.57 17.89 -0.96
CA ALA A 35 -0.86 16.59 -1.56
C ALA A 35 0.41 15.73 -1.64
N THR A 36 0.92 15.37 -0.47
CA THR A 36 2.12 14.55 -0.28
C THR A 36 1.78 13.23 0.43
N GLY A 37 2.78 12.36 0.58
CA GLY A 37 2.69 11.11 1.32
C GLY A 37 2.68 9.86 0.45
N GLY A 38 2.63 9.97 -0.88
CA GLY A 38 2.48 8.82 -1.79
C GLY A 38 3.58 7.79 -1.59
N ALA A 39 4.84 8.24 -1.53
CA ALA A 39 5.98 7.36 -1.31
C ALA A 39 5.94 6.64 0.05
N ILE A 40 5.45 7.32 1.10
CA ILE A 40 5.21 6.72 2.42
C ILE A 40 4.07 5.70 2.34
N GLY A 41 2.97 6.05 1.70
CA GLY A 41 1.83 5.16 1.50
C GLY A 41 2.21 3.88 0.75
N ASP A 42 2.96 3.98 -0.35
CA ASP A 42 3.47 2.84 -1.11
C ASP A 42 4.41 1.97 -0.26
N ALA A 43 5.35 2.59 0.47
CA ALA A 43 6.23 1.90 1.40
C ALA A 43 5.44 1.10 2.44
N LEU A 44 4.41 1.70 3.03
CA LEU A 44 3.51 1.05 3.99
C LEU A 44 2.71 -0.08 3.35
N PHE A 45 2.26 0.07 2.11
CA PHE A 45 1.54 -0.99 1.40
C PHE A 45 2.41 -2.21 1.17
N PHE A 46 3.63 -2.02 0.66
CA PHE A 46 4.57 -3.12 0.48
C PHE A 46 4.97 -3.75 1.82
N PHE A 47 5.19 -2.95 2.85
CA PHE A 47 5.43 -3.43 4.21
C PHE A 47 4.26 -4.29 4.73
N CYS A 48 3.02 -3.83 4.61
CA CYS A 48 1.83 -4.58 5.01
C CYS A 48 1.68 -5.89 4.22
N SER A 49 1.98 -5.86 2.92
CA SER A 49 1.98 -7.06 2.07
C SER A 49 2.99 -8.07 2.60
N GLY A 50 4.26 -7.68 2.79
CA GLY A 50 5.31 -8.54 3.33
C GLY A 50 4.98 -9.14 4.70
N PHE A 51 4.46 -8.31 5.61
CA PHE A 51 4.05 -8.72 6.95
C PHE A 51 2.99 -9.82 6.90
N THR A 52 1.91 -9.60 6.14
CA THR A 52 0.77 -10.54 6.09
C THR A 52 1.08 -11.82 5.32
N LEU A 53 2.07 -11.82 4.42
CA LEU A 53 2.48 -13.03 3.69
C LEU A 53 3.10 -14.10 4.58
N LEU A 54 3.76 -13.72 5.68
CA LEU A 54 4.38 -14.68 6.60
C LEU A 54 3.38 -15.30 7.60
N LEU A 55 2.21 -14.68 7.80
CA LEU A 55 1.16 -15.23 8.68
C LEU A 55 0.42 -16.43 8.08
N GLY A 56 0.53 -16.66 6.77
CA GLY A 56 -0.20 -17.72 6.08
C GLY A 56 0.48 -19.09 6.14
N ALA A 57 -0.32 -20.14 6.28
CA ALA A 57 0.12 -21.54 6.23
C ALA A 57 0.92 -21.88 4.96
N PRO A 58 1.90 -22.82 5.05
CA PRO A 58 2.64 -23.30 3.90
C PRO A 58 1.69 -23.92 2.87
N ARG A 59 1.88 -23.58 1.59
CA ARG A 59 1.15 -24.14 0.45
C ARG A 59 2.10 -24.28 -0.74
N ASP A 60 1.70 -25.08 -1.71
CA ASP A 60 2.32 -25.12 -3.02
C ASP A 60 2.23 -23.76 -3.73
N PHE A 61 3.17 -23.50 -4.64
CA PHE A 61 3.30 -22.22 -5.32
C PHE A 61 2.05 -21.86 -6.12
N LEU A 62 1.52 -22.80 -6.90
CA LEU A 62 0.42 -22.53 -7.82
C LEU A 62 -0.85 -22.12 -7.07
N ASN A 63 -1.24 -22.88 -6.03
CA ASN A 63 -2.40 -22.52 -5.21
C ASN A 63 -2.16 -21.28 -4.34
N TRP A 64 -0.92 -21.00 -3.97
CA TRP A 64 -0.57 -19.76 -3.28
C TRP A 64 -0.71 -18.54 -4.20
N TYR A 65 -0.18 -18.62 -5.41
CA TYR A 65 -0.20 -17.53 -6.39
C TYR A 65 -1.60 -17.30 -6.98
N LYS A 66 -2.34 -18.39 -7.28
CA LYS A 66 -3.75 -18.34 -7.71
C LYS A 66 -4.62 -17.49 -6.77
N ARG A 67 -4.41 -17.59 -5.45
CA ARG A 67 -5.16 -16.79 -4.46
C ARG A 67 -4.80 -15.31 -4.48
N ARG A 68 -3.62 -14.92 -4.96
CA ARG A 68 -3.23 -13.52 -5.15
C ARG A 68 -3.91 -12.95 -6.39
N ILE A 69 -3.93 -13.72 -7.47
CA ILE A 69 -4.71 -13.42 -8.69
C ILE A 69 -6.18 -13.22 -8.32
N ALA A 70 -6.81 -14.23 -7.69
CA ALA A 70 -8.22 -14.20 -7.32
C ALA A 70 -8.60 -13.07 -6.35
N ARG A 71 -7.63 -12.51 -5.60
CA ARG A 71 -7.87 -11.38 -4.69
C ARG A 71 -7.89 -10.03 -5.42
N ILE A 72 -7.15 -9.89 -6.51
CA ILE A 72 -6.90 -8.59 -7.15
C ILE A 72 -7.72 -8.44 -8.44
N TYR A 73 -7.75 -9.47 -9.27
CA TYR A 73 -8.35 -9.41 -10.61
C TYR A 73 -9.83 -9.04 -10.63
N PRO A 74 -10.70 -9.57 -9.74
CA PRO A 74 -12.11 -9.19 -9.74
C PRO A 74 -12.31 -7.68 -9.61
N SER A 75 -11.58 -7.02 -8.70
CA SER A 75 -11.65 -5.57 -8.54
C SER A 75 -11.12 -4.80 -9.75
N VAL A 76 -10.06 -5.29 -10.38
CA VAL A 76 -9.50 -4.66 -11.59
C VAL A 76 -10.46 -4.76 -12.77
N LEU A 77 -11.10 -5.92 -12.98
CA LEU A 77 -12.08 -6.11 -14.05
C LEU A 77 -13.33 -5.26 -13.83
N VAL A 78 -13.86 -5.23 -12.60
CA VAL A 78 -15.00 -4.37 -12.25
C VAL A 78 -14.66 -2.90 -12.51
N VAL A 79 -13.49 -2.42 -12.07
CA VAL A 79 -13.08 -1.03 -12.32
C VAL A 79 -12.86 -0.77 -13.80
N GLY A 80 -12.30 -1.72 -14.56
CA GLY A 80 -12.16 -1.59 -16.02
C GLY A 80 -13.51 -1.38 -16.72
N VAL A 81 -14.51 -2.19 -16.38
CA VAL A 81 -15.87 -2.04 -16.93
C VAL A 81 -16.50 -0.71 -16.51
N LEU A 82 -16.41 -0.35 -15.22
CA LEU A 82 -16.97 0.90 -14.71
C LEU A 82 -16.26 2.13 -15.31
N ALA A 83 -14.94 2.07 -15.50
CA ALA A 83 -14.14 3.10 -16.17
C ALA A 83 -14.69 3.41 -17.56
N CYS A 84 -14.96 2.37 -18.35
CA CYS A 84 -15.54 2.53 -19.69
C CYS A 84 -16.99 3.03 -19.63
N ALA A 85 -17.82 2.43 -18.77
CA ALA A 85 -19.25 2.69 -18.72
C ALA A 85 -19.62 4.07 -18.12
N LEU A 86 -18.89 4.54 -17.10
CA LEU A 86 -19.23 5.75 -16.35
C LEU A 86 -18.33 6.94 -16.70
N TRP A 87 -17.07 6.69 -17.07
CA TRP A 87 -16.08 7.74 -17.33
C TRP A 87 -15.59 7.78 -18.77
N GLY A 88 -16.15 6.95 -19.66
CA GLY A 88 -15.79 6.93 -21.08
C GLY A 88 -14.33 6.54 -21.35
N ALA A 89 -13.70 5.82 -20.43
CA ALA A 89 -12.35 5.29 -20.62
C ALA A 89 -12.31 4.37 -21.85
N ARG A 90 -11.18 4.36 -22.56
CA ARG A 90 -10.96 3.57 -23.78
C ARG A 90 -9.81 2.57 -23.57
N ASP A 91 -9.91 1.84 -22.47
CA ASP A 91 -8.85 0.93 -22.02
C ASP A 91 -9.05 -0.40 -22.75
N ASP A 92 -8.03 -0.87 -23.47
CA ASP A 92 -8.07 -2.21 -24.03
C ASP A 92 -7.98 -3.27 -22.91
N ILE A 93 -8.54 -4.46 -23.17
CA ILE A 93 -8.51 -5.56 -22.22
C ILE A 93 -7.07 -5.96 -21.87
N VAL A 94 -6.12 -5.83 -22.80
CA VAL A 94 -4.70 -6.09 -22.53
C VAL A 94 -4.16 -5.08 -21.52
N GLU A 95 -4.45 -3.79 -21.67
CA GLU A 95 -4.02 -2.75 -20.73
C GLU A 95 -4.58 -3.01 -19.30
N VAL A 96 -5.85 -3.43 -19.22
CA VAL A 96 -6.52 -3.74 -17.95
C VAL A 96 -5.88 -4.96 -17.28
N VAL A 97 -5.70 -6.05 -18.01
CA VAL A 97 -5.20 -7.33 -17.48
C VAL A 97 -3.70 -7.26 -17.14
N THR A 98 -2.92 -6.46 -17.87
CA THR A 98 -1.48 -6.26 -17.61
C THR A 98 -1.20 -5.15 -16.60
N PHE A 99 -2.25 -4.50 -16.07
CA PHE A 99 -2.17 -3.39 -15.12
C PHE A 99 -1.33 -2.22 -15.66
N GLU A 100 -1.43 -1.90 -16.94
CA GLU A 100 -0.58 -0.90 -17.58
C GLU A 100 -0.62 0.45 -16.85
N LYS A 101 -1.81 0.82 -16.40
CA LYS A 101 -2.10 2.05 -15.68
C LYS A 101 -1.80 2.00 -14.18
N TYR A 102 -1.51 0.82 -13.65
CA TYR A 102 -1.42 0.54 -12.22
C TYR A 102 -0.08 -0.13 -11.91
N TRP A 103 1.00 0.66 -11.95
CA TRP A 103 2.37 0.20 -11.74
C TRP A 103 2.55 -0.60 -10.43
N PHE A 104 1.84 -0.20 -9.36
CA PHE A 104 1.87 -0.87 -8.06
C PHE A 104 1.43 -2.33 -8.17
N LEU A 105 0.41 -2.62 -9.00
CA LEU A 105 -0.08 -3.99 -9.22
C LEU A 105 0.92 -4.83 -10.01
N ARG A 106 1.57 -4.26 -11.04
CA ARG A 106 2.66 -4.97 -11.73
C ARG A 106 3.77 -5.36 -10.76
N CYS A 107 4.18 -4.41 -9.93
CA CYS A 107 5.23 -4.62 -8.92
C CYS A 107 4.85 -5.70 -7.92
N ILE A 108 3.64 -5.66 -7.35
CA ILE A 108 3.27 -6.62 -6.28
C ILE A 108 3.20 -8.05 -6.81
N PHE A 109 2.75 -8.27 -8.05
CA PHE A 109 2.74 -9.59 -8.67
C PHE A 109 4.15 -10.12 -8.93
N PHE A 110 5.07 -9.26 -9.37
CA PHE A 110 6.48 -9.62 -9.50
C PHE A 110 7.11 -9.94 -8.14
N TYR A 111 6.83 -9.13 -7.11
CA TYR A 111 7.32 -9.38 -5.77
C TYR A 111 6.79 -10.68 -5.17
N TYR A 112 5.58 -11.11 -5.52
CA TYR A 112 5.08 -12.42 -5.13
C TYR A 112 5.93 -13.57 -5.67
N LEU A 113 6.49 -13.42 -6.88
CA LEU A 113 7.43 -14.39 -7.45
C LEU A 113 8.75 -14.43 -6.66
N LEU A 114 9.25 -13.27 -6.22
CA LEU A 114 10.50 -13.18 -5.45
C LEU A 114 10.34 -13.66 -3.99
N ILE A 115 9.26 -13.25 -3.33
CA ILE A 115 9.05 -13.51 -1.90
C ILE A 115 8.70 -14.97 -1.63
N PHE A 116 8.11 -15.68 -2.59
CA PHE A 116 7.72 -17.08 -2.41
C PHE A 116 8.93 -18.00 -2.10
N PRO A 117 9.99 -18.05 -2.93
CA PRO A 117 11.18 -18.84 -2.61
C PRO A 117 11.89 -18.30 -1.36
N ILE A 118 11.90 -16.99 -1.12
CA ILE A 118 12.47 -16.40 0.10
C ILE A 118 11.75 -16.94 1.35
N LYS A 119 10.42 -16.95 1.34
CA LYS A 119 9.60 -17.51 2.42
C LYS A 119 9.86 -19.01 2.58
N LYS A 120 10.02 -19.76 1.48
CA LYS A 120 10.20 -21.21 1.51
C LYS A 120 11.58 -21.65 2.01
N TYR A 121 12.64 -20.96 1.60
CA TYR A 121 14.02 -21.42 1.80
C TYR A 121 14.82 -20.54 2.77
N PHE A 122 14.46 -19.27 2.93
CA PHE A 122 15.26 -18.27 3.65
C PHE A 122 14.53 -17.59 4.82
N LEU A 123 13.44 -18.18 5.31
CA LEU A 123 12.62 -17.63 6.41
C LEU A 123 13.47 -17.29 7.66
N ASN A 124 14.45 -18.14 7.99
CA ASN A 124 15.32 -17.91 9.14
C ASN A 124 16.43 -16.88 8.88
N ARG A 125 16.69 -16.54 7.61
CA ARG A 125 17.76 -15.67 7.13
C ARG A 125 17.23 -14.36 6.51
N LEU A 126 15.98 -13.97 6.77
CA LEU A 126 15.35 -12.79 6.16
C LEU A 126 16.18 -11.49 6.33
N LYS A 127 16.83 -11.28 7.47
CA LYS A 127 17.72 -10.12 7.68
C LYS A 127 18.94 -10.14 6.74
N THR A 128 19.51 -11.32 6.51
CA THR A 128 20.62 -11.51 5.55
C THR A 128 20.13 -11.26 4.12
N VAL A 129 18.97 -11.81 3.74
CA VAL A 129 18.36 -11.57 2.43
C VAL A 129 18.11 -10.07 2.22
N PHE A 130 17.57 -9.38 3.22
CA PHE A 130 17.38 -7.93 3.19
C PHE A 130 18.70 -7.19 2.96
N GLY A 131 19.76 -7.53 3.69
CA GLY A 131 21.08 -6.91 3.53
C GLY A 131 21.67 -7.12 2.12
N VAL A 132 21.55 -8.34 1.58
CA VAL A 132 22.00 -8.66 0.21
C VAL A 132 21.19 -7.88 -0.83
N CYS A 133 19.86 -7.84 -0.71
CA CYS A 133 19.01 -7.08 -1.62
C CYS A 133 19.31 -5.57 -1.54
N ALA A 134 19.54 -5.03 -0.34
CA ALA A 134 19.88 -3.62 -0.15
C ALA A 134 21.24 -3.28 -0.79
N ALA A 135 22.25 -4.12 -0.60
CA ALA A 135 23.55 -3.96 -1.23
C ALA A 135 23.47 -4.07 -2.76
N ALA A 136 22.71 -5.03 -3.29
CA ALA A 136 22.49 -5.18 -4.72
C ALA A 136 21.77 -3.96 -5.32
N LEU A 137 20.74 -3.45 -4.65
CA LEU A 137 20.04 -2.24 -5.10
C LEU A 137 20.92 -0.99 -5.05
N ALA A 138 21.77 -0.85 -4.02
CA ALA A 138 22.75 0.22 -3.97
C ALA A 138 23.75 0.14 -5.12
N ALA A 139 24.26 -1.06 -5.44
CA ALA A 139 25.15 -1.27 -6.58
C ALA A 139 24.45 -0.95 -7.92
N ILE A 140 23.23 -1.45 -8.12
CA ILE A 140 22.42 -1.16 -9.32
C ILE A 140 22.19 0.35 -9.45
N TYR A 141 21.86 1.03 -8.35
CA TYR A 141 21.70 2.48 -8.35
C TYR A 141 22.98 3.19 -8.81
N LEU A 142 24.11 2.87 -8.20
CA LEU A 142 25.40 3.50 -8.52
C LEU A 142 25.86 3.25 -9.96
N CYS A 143 25.63 2.04 -10.47
CA CYS A 143 26.04 1.66 -11.83
C CYS A 143 25.15 2.26 -12.93
N PHE A 144 23.84 2.33 -12.70
CA PHE A 144 22.87 2.61 -13.77
C PHE A 144 22.06 3.90 -13.58
N PHE A 145 21.76 4.30 -12.35
CA PHE A 145 20.81 5.38 -12.06
C PHE A 145 21.44 6.64 -11.44
N ALA A 146 22.61 6.53 -10.82
CA ALA A 146 23.27 7.65 -10.15
C ALA A 146 23.68 8.78 -11.12
N ARG A 147 23.80 8.46 -12.42
CA ARG A 147 24.13 9.43 -13.47
C ARG A 147 22.88 10.03 -14.14
N GLU A 148 21.72 9.42 -13.97
CA GLU A 148 20.46 9.94 -14.48
C GLU A 148 19.92 11.00 -13.53
N GLN A 149 20.16 12.28 -13.85
CA GLN A 149 19.59 13.42 -13.11
C GLN A 149 18.10 13.64 -13.49
N SER A 150 17.28 12.60 -13.46
CA SER A 150 15.88 12.69 -13.88
C SER A 150 14.92 12.50 -12.70
N GLY A 151 14.45 13.63 -12.17
CA GLY A 151 13.33 13.69 -11.23
C GLY A 151 13.55 13.00 -9.87
N LEU A 152 12.46 12.93 -9.10
CA LEU A 152 12.46 12.26 -7.80
C LEU A 152 12.54 10.73 -8.00
N ILE A 153 13.38 10.02 -7.24
CA ILE A 153 13.48 8.55 -7.30
C ILE A 153 12.16 7.83 -7.02
N TYR A 154 11.20 8.53 -6.40
CA TYR A 154 9.84 8.04 -6.11
C TYR A 154 8.82 8.37 -7.21
N GLY A 155 9.15 9.27 -8.13
CA GLY A 155 8.24 9.78 -9.16
C GLY A 155 8.01 8.83 -10.34
N GLY A 156 8.89 7.85 -10.57
CA GLY A 156 8.80 6.95 -11.72
C GLY A 156 10.01 6.04 -11.90
N GLY A 157 9.92 5.10 -12.84
CA GLY A 157 11.06 4.33 -13.34
C GLY A 157 11.30 2.98 -12.65
N ALA A 158 12.17 2.18 -13.27
CA ALA A 158 12.49 0.83 -12.83
C ALA A 158 13.13 0.79 -11.44
N PHE A 159 14.01 1.76 -11.11
CA PHE A 159 14.64 1.79 -9.79
C PHE A 159 13.63 1.95 -8.66
N ARG A 160 12.62 2.82 -8.83
CA ARG A 160 11.49 2.96 -7.90
C ARG A 160 10.83 1.62 -7.63
N GLU A 161 10.48 0.92 -8.70
CA GLU A 161 9.83 -0.39 -8.65
C GLU A 161 10.72 -1.48 -8.04
N MET A 162 12.05 -1.34 -8.06
CA MET A 162 12.94 -2.30 -7.42
C MET A 162 13.15 -2.01 -5.94
N MET A 163 13.28 -0.73 -5.55
CA MET A 163 13.57 -0.37 -4.16
C MET A 163 12.43 -0.70 -3.20
N TYR A 164 11.17 -0.64 -3.68
CA TYR A 164 10.02 -0.94 -2.84
C TYR A 164 9.98 -2.38 -2.32
N PHE A 165 10.76 -3.28 -2.93
CA PHE A 165 10.91 -4.65 -2.46
C PHE A 165 11.57 -4.73 -1.07
N LEU A 166 12.45 -3.78 -0.73
CA LEU A 166 13.04 -3.67 0.61
C LEU A 166 11.97 -3.47 1.68
N PHE A 167 10.94 -2.67 1.39
CA PHE A 167 9.84 -2.44 2.33
C PHE A 167 9.01 -3.70 2.54
N MET A 168 8.79 -4.47 1.48
CA MET A 168 8.16 -5.77 1.58
C MET A 168 8.98 -6.76 2.40
N LEU A 169 10.30 -6.81 2.24
CA LEU A 169 11.17 -7.62 3.08
C LEU A 169 11.20 -7.14 4.53
N ALA A 170 11.22 -5.83 4.78
CA ALA A 170 11.15 -5.25 6.12
C ALA A 170 9.85 -5.65 6.82
N GLY A 171 8.72 -5.54 6.12
CA GLY A 171 7.43 -6.00 6.59
C GLY A 171 7.43 -7.50 6.91
N ALA A 172 8.02 -8.31 6.03
CA ALA A 172 8.18 -9.75 6.26
C ALA A 172 9.04 -10.04 7.51
N ILE A 173 10.17 -9.36 7.69
CA ILE A 173 11.01 -9.51 8.90
C ILE A 173 10.18 -9.22 10.16
N VAL A 174 9.38 -8.16 10.15
CA VAL A 174 8.53 -7.78 11.28
C VAL A 174 7.37 -8.77 11.48
N GLY A 175 6.78 -9.28 10.40
CA GLY A 175 5.69 -10.25 10.41
C GLY A 175 6.12 -11.67 10.84
N ARG A 176 7.39 -12.04 10.69
CA ARG A 176 7.91 -13.32 11.16
C ARG A 176 7.76 -13.49 12.67
N ASP A 177 8.00 -12.40 13.41
CA ASP A 177 7.92 -12.37 14.87
C ASP A 177 6.52 -11.91 15.35
N ALA A 178 5.53 -11.86 14.46
CA ALA A 178 4.16 -11.49 14.79
C ALA A 178 3.57 -12.46 15.83
N GLY A 179 3.19 -11.94 16.99
CA GLY A 179 2.75 -12.73 18.15
C GLY A 179 3.72 -12.67 19.33
N ARG A 180 4.96 -12.20 19.13
CA ARG A 180 5.76 -11.65 20.24
C ARG A 180 5.28 -10.23 20.46
N GLU A 181 4.80 -9.90 21.65
CA GLU A 181 4.33 -8.55 21.99
C GLU A 181 5.42 -7.53 21.68
N ARG A 182 5.25 -6.81 20.57
CA ARG A 182 6.16 -5.72 20.24
C ARG A 182 5.70 -4.53 21.04
N VAL A 183 6.39 -4.28 22.14
CA VAL A 183 6.00 -3.25 23.10
C VAL A 183 6.24 -1.88 22.48
N TRP A 184 5.15 -1.15 22.26
CA TRP A 184 5.18 0.28 21.97
C TRP A 184 5.96 1.01 23.07
N ARG A 185 6.83 1.94 22.68
CA ARG A 185 7.60 2.80 23.59
C ARG A 185 7.51 4.25 23.12
N LEU A 186 7.48 5.19 24.06
CA LEU A 186 7.32 6.62 23.76
C LEU A 186 8.42 7.16 22.84
N TRP A 187 9.65 6.61 22.89
CA TRP A 187 10.74 7.01 22.01
C TRP A 187 10.48 6.73 20.52
N HIS A 188 9.52 5.85 20.19
CA HIS A 188 9.11 5.64 18.80
C HIS A 188 8.50 6.90 18.17
N LEU A 189 7.88 7.80 18.96
CA LEU A 189 7.34 9.06 18.44
C LEU A 189 8.44 10.01 17.96
N PRO A 190 9.43 10.42 18.77
CA PRO A 190 10.52 11.25 18.27
C PRO A 190 11.33 10.55 17.17
N ALA A 191 11.48 9.23 17.21
CA ALA A 191 12.14 8.50 16.12
C ALA A 191 11.34 8.53 14.80
N LEU A 192 10.00 8.47 14.88
CA LEU A 192 9.11 8.66 13.72
C LEU A 192 9.26 10.09 13.18
N ILE A 193 9.17 11.11 14.04
CA ILE A 193 9.30 12.52 13.64
C ILE A 193 10.66 12.76 12.98
N LEU A 194 11.74 12.25 13.57
CA LEU A 194 13.08 12.34 13.01
C LEU A 194 13.18 11.63 11.65
N SER A 195 12.57 10.45 11.51
CA SER A 195 12.58 9.70 10.24
C SER A 195 11.79 10.44 9.15
N VAL A 196 10.63 11.00 9.48
CA VAL A 196 9.82 11.81 8.55
C VAL A 196 10.58 13.08 8.16
N GLY A 197 11.15 13.79 9.13
CA GLY A 197 11.93 15.00 8.90
C GLY A 197 13.18 14.74 8.06
N ALA A 198 13.92 13.67 8.35
CA ALA A 198 15.08 13.26 7.55
C ALA A 198 14.70 12.86 6.13
N TRP A 199 13.57 12.17 5.95
CA TRP A 199 13.07 11.80 4.62
C TRP A 199 12.74 13.04 3.79
N TYR A 200 11.87 13.93 4.29
CA TYR A 200 11.53 15.17 3.59
C TYR A 200 12.74 16.09 3.40
N GLY A 201 13.64 16.16 4.38
CA GLY A 201 14.88 16.95 4.31
C GLY A 201 15.79 16.48 3.17
N ILE A 202 16.00 15.17 3.02
CA ILE A 202 16.79 14.61 1.91
C ILE A 202 16.08 14.86 0.58
N VAL A 203 14.76 14.65 0.50
CA VAL A 203 13.99 14.91 -0.73
C VAL A 203 14.12 16.37 -1.16
N ALA A 204 14.02 17.31 -0.21
CA ALA A 204 14.14 18.75 -0.48
C ALA A 204 15.55 19.17 -0.89
N LEU A 205 16.59 18.66 -0.23
CA LEU A 205 17.98 19.05 -0.48
C LEU A 205 18.61 18.33 -1.68
N TRP A 206 18.25 17.07 -1.90
CA TRP A 206 18.95 16.16 -2.81
C TRP A 206 18.04 15.47 -3.82
N GLY A 207 16.76 15.86 -3.93
CA GLY A 207 15.76 15.21 -4.77
C GLY A 207 16.15 15.00 -6.25
N GLY A 208 16.98 15.88 -6.81
CA GLY A 208 17.50 15.79 -8.19
C GLY A 208 18.95 15.29 -8.30
N SER A 209 19.51 14.75 -7.22
CA SER A 209 20.92 14.32 -7.17
C SER A 209 21.06 12.82 -6.91
N ALA A 210 22.27 12.28 -7.16
CA ALA A 210 22.62 10.91 -6.81
C ALA A 210 22.44 10.59 -5.31
N TRP A 211 22.46 11.61 -4.44
CA TRP A 211 22.30 11.44 -2.99
C TRP A 211 20.85 11.22 -2.57
N HIS A 212 19.88 11.38 -3.47
CA HIS A 212 18.46 11.14 -3.17
C HIS A 212 18.21 9.72 -2.67
N VAL A 213 18.97 8.73 -3.13
CA VAL A 213 18.83 7.32 -2.70
C VAL A 213 19.00 7.13 -1.19
N LEU A 214 19.71 8.04 -0.50
CA LEU A 214 19.87 8.01 0.95
C LEU A 214 18.54 8.16 1.68
N SER A 215 17.51 8.77 1.05
CA SER A 215 16.16 8.88 1.60
C SER A 215 15.47 7.54 1.85
N VAL A 216 15.91 6.45 1.20
CA VAL A 216 15.34 5.11 1.41
C VAL A 216 15.51 4.67 2.87
N VAL A 217 16.62 5.04 3.52
CA VAL A 217 16.91 4.68 4.92
C VAL A 217 15.91 5.31 5.89
N PRO A 218 15.71 6.64 5.94
CA PRO A 218 14.68 7.23 6.78
C PRO A 218 13.28 6.78 6.39
N LEU A 219 12.99 6.51 5.11
CA LEU A 219 11.68 5.98 4.70
C LEU A 219 11.41 4.58 5.30
N LEU A 220 12.42 3.70 5.36
CA LEU A 220 12.32 2.42 6.09
C LEU A 220 12.05 2.65 7.58
N GLY A 221 12.68 3.67 8.16
CA GLY A 221 12.40 4.14 9.52
C GLY A 221 10.92 4.57 9.69
N VAL A 222 10.40 5.39 8.78
CA VAL A 222 8.99 5.81 8.77
C VAL A 222 8.06 4.59 8.75
N ALA A 223 8.29 3.64 7.85
CA ALA A 223 7.45 2.44 7.77
C ALA A 223 7.47 1.62 9.07
N TYR A 224 8.65 1.44 9.66
CA TYR A 224 8.82 0.71 10.92
C TYR A 224 8.17 1.42 12.12
N PHE A 225 8.38 2.72 12.27
CA PHE A 225 7.86 3.47 13.40
C PHE A 225 6.35 3.74 13.28
N LEU A 226 5.81 3.87 12.06
CA LEU A 226 4.36 3.90 11.85
C LEU A 226 3.69 2.59 12.21
N TYR A 227 4.30 1.43 11.89
CA TYR A 227 3.81 0.14 12.37
C TYR A 227 3.80 0.08 13.92
N SER A 228 4.87 0.57 14.53
CA SER A 228 4.99 0.62 15.99
C SER A 228 3.90 1.51 16.61
N LEU A 229 3.65 2.68 16.03
CA LEU A 229 2.58 3.59 16.43
C LEU A 229 1.19 2.97 16.25
N ALA A 230 0.93 2.37 15.09
CA ALA A 230 -0.30 1.65 14.81
C ALA A 230 -0.56 0.50 15.80
N SER A 231 0.51 -0.06 16.39
CA SER A 231 0.46 -1.11 17.42
C SER A 231 0.43 -0.55 18.86
N SER A 232 0.32 0.76 19.05
CA SER A 232 0.23 1.37 20.38
C SER A 232 -1.10 1.09 21.08
N PRO A 233 -1.16 1.14 22.43
CA PRO A 233 -2.40 0.92 23.17
C PRO A 233 -3.56 1.83 22.73
N PHE A 234 -3.26 3.06 22.30
CA PHE A 234 -4.26 3.99 21.78
C PHE A 234 -4.95 3.44 20.52
N PHE A 235 -4.18 3.07 19.49
CA PHE A 235 -4.74 2.57 18.24
C PHE A 235 -5.36 1.18 18.38
N VAL A 236 -4.80 0.32 19.25
CA VAL A 236 -5.42 -0.96 19.58
C VAL A 236 -6.80 -0.74 20.22
N ARG A 237 -6.91 0.15 21.21
CA ARG A 237 -8.19 0.50 21.84
C ARG A 237 -9.18 1.08 20.84
N CYS A 238 -8.74 1.99 19.96
CA CYS A 238 -9.58 2.51 18.88
C CYS A 238 -10.10 1.40 17.96
N TYR A 239 -9.25 0.42 17.64
CA TYR A 239 -9.63 -0.71 16.79
C TYR A 239 -10.57 -1.71 17.51
N GLU A 240 -10.53 -1.79 18.83
CA GLU A 240 -11.43 -2.64 19.64
C GLU A 240 -12.84 -2.06 19.80
N MET A 241 -13.00 -0.74 19.68
CA MET A 241 -14.32 -0.10 19.73
C MET A 241 -15.23 -0.60 18.60
N PRO A 242 -16.53 -0.87 18.83
CA PRO A 242 -17.40 -1.47 17.81
C PRO A 242 -17.54 -0.63 16.52
N ALA A 243 -17.88 0.65 16.66
CA ALA A 243 -18.10 1.54 15.52
C ALA A 243 -16.78 1.95 14.85
N LEU A 244 -15.84 2.49 15.64
CA LEU A 244 -14.54 2.95 15.15
C LEU A 244 -13.68 1.80 14.61
N GLY A 245 -13.67 0.65 15.29
CA GLY A 245 -12.99 -0.55 14.83
C GLY A 245 -13.55 -1.08 13.52
N ASN A 246 -14.87 -1.03 13.32
CA ASN A 246 -15.47 -1.39 12.04
C ASN A 246 -15.09 -0.39 10.93
N LEU A 247 -15.08 0.91 11.23
CA LEU A 247 -14.64 1.94 10.28
C LEU A 247 -13.19 1.72 9.83
N LEU A 248 -12.28 1.53 10.80
CA LEU A 248 -10.86 1.25 10.53
C LEU A 248 -10.68 -0.05 9.74
N PHE A 249 -11.45 -1.09 10.08
CA PHE A 249 -11.46 -2.36 9.34
C PHE A 249 -11.89 -2.17 7.88
N VAL A 250 -12.99 -1.45 7.64
CA VAL A 250 -13.49 -1.17 6.29
C VAL A 250 -12.46 -0.37 5.50
N ALA A 251 -11.96 0.74 6.06
CA ALA A 251 -10.96 1.58 5.40
C ALA A 251 -9.69 0.81 5.03
N GLY A 252 -9.15 0.00 5.97
CA GLY A 252 -7.98 -0.83 5.72
C GLY A 252 -8.22 -2.05 4.80
N SER A 253 -9.48 -2.42 4.57
CA SER A 253 -9.86 -3.50 3.64
C SER A 253 -10.06 -3.02 2.21
N LEU A 254 -10.40 -1.74 2.03
CA LEU A 254 -10.69 -1.11 0.73
C LEU A 254 -9.47 -0.51 0.03
N CYS A 255 -8.26 -0.75 0.54
CA CYS A 255 -7.06 -0.12 0.00
C CYS A 255 -6.86 -0.31 -1.50
N LEU A 256 -7.11 -1.52 -2.01
CA LEU A 256 -6.97 -1.82 -3.43
C LEU A 256 -8.03 -1.05 -4.22
N GLU A 257 -9.28 -1.12 -3.80
CA GLU A 257 -10.39 -0.50 -4.49
C GLU A 257 -10.25 1.03 -4.51
N VAL A 258 -9.82 1.65 -3.40
CA VAL A 258 -9.50 3.09 -3.34
C VAL A 258 -8.40 3.44 -4.35
N TYR A 259 -7.30 2.69 -4.37
CA TYR A 259 -6.21 2.92 -5.33
C TYR A 259 -6.67 2.85 -6.79
N LEU A 260 -7.58 1.93 -7.11
CA LEU A 260 -8.10 1.75 -8.46
C LEU A 260 -9.03 2.89 -8.91
N VAL A 261 -9.90 3.38 -8.03
CA VAL A 261 -10.96 4.33 -8.38
C VAL A 261 -10.60 5.80 -8.19
N GLN A 262 -9.68 6.11 -7.28
CA GLN A 262 -9.41 7.49 -6.81
C GLN A 262 -9.23 8.51 -7.95
N ARG A 263 -8.51 8.13 -9.02
CA ARG A 263 -8.19 9.02 -10.15
C ARG A 263 -9.41 9.49 -10.94
N TYR A 264 -10.49 8.71 -10.92
CA TYR A 264 -11.72 9.03 -11.65
C TYR A 264 -12.67 9.92 -10.84
N LEU A 265 -12.39 10.10 -9.54
CA LEU A 265 -13.30 10.73 -8.59
C LEU A 265 -12.79 12.09 -8.09
N PHE A 266 -11.51 12.42 -8.27
CA PHE A 266 -11.00 13.73 -7.92
C PHE A 266 -11.59 14.82 -8.80
N THR A 267 -11.96 15.93 -8.17
CA THR A 267 -12.65 17.04 -8.84
C THR A 267 -12.24 18.36 -8.21
N THR A 268 -12.22 19.41 -9.02
CA THR A 268 -12.00 20.79 -8.59
C THR A 268 -13.29 21.52 -8.22
N ALA A 269 -14.46 20.92 -8.49
CA ALA A 269 -15.77 21.55 -8.30
C ALA A 269 -16.06 21.96 -6.84
N LEU A 270 -15.40 21.29 -5.89
CA LEU A 270 -15.56 21.56 -4.45
C LEU A 270 -14.45 22.45 -3.88
N ASN A 271 -13.50 22.95 -4.69
CA ASN A 271 -12.33 23.69 -4.18
C ASN A 271 -12.70 24.97 -3.42
N ALA A 272 -13.87 25.57 -3.71
CA ALA A 272 -14.37 26.73 -2.96
C ALA A 272 -14.66 26.42 -1.47
N TRP A 273 -14.76 25.14 -1.10
CA TRP A 273 -15.05 24.68 0.25
C TRP A 273 -13.79 24.22 0.99
N PHE A 274 -12.60 24.59 0.51
CA PHE A 274 -11.35 24.23 1.15
C PHE A 274 -11.30 24.78 2.60
N PRO A 275 -10.86 23.98 3.60
CA PRO A 275 -10.28 22.63 3.50
C PRO A 275 -11.29 21.47 3.62
N LEU A 276 -12.59 21.75 3.78
CA LEU A 276 -13.62 20.73 4.01
C LEU A 276 -13.85 19.83 2.79
N ASN A 277 -13.53 20.30 1.59
CA ASN A 277 -13.62 19.50 0.37
C ASN A 277 -12.73 18.24 0.42
N ILE A 278 -11.58 18.28 1.10
CA ILE A 278 -10.67 17.14 1.20
C ILE A 278 -11.34 15.93 1.89
N PRO A 279 -11.82 16.01 3.14
CA PRO A 279 -12.48 14.87 3.77
C PRO A 279 -13.77 14.46 3.06
N ILE A 280 -14.50 15.40 2.42
CA ILE A 280 -15.70 15.07 1.62
C ILE A 280 -15.32 14.18 0.42
N VAL A 281 -14.33 14.60 -0.37
CA VAL A 281 -13.87 13.83 -1.53
C VAL A 281 -13.28 12.49 -1.10
N MET A 282 -12.50 12.44 0.00
CA MET A 282 -12.01 11.17 0.54
C MET A 282 -13.15 10.23 0.92
N ALA A 283 -14.17 10.72 1.65
CA ALA A 283 -15.33 9.91 2.02
C ALA A 283 -16.09 9.39 0.79
N PHE A 284 -16.23 10.21 -0.25
CA PHE A 284 -16.83 9.81 -1.51
C PHE A 284 -16.01 8.70 -2.22
N VAL A 285 -14.68 8.83 -2.26
CA VAL A 285 -13.80 7.79 -2.80
C VAL A 285 -13.96 6.47 -2.04
N PHE A 286 -14.02 6.49 -0.71
CA PHE A 286 -14.26 5.30 0.09
C PHE A 286 -15.64 4.68 -0.17
N ALA A 287 -16.68 5.50 -0.36
CA ALA A 287 -18.02 5.01 -0.67
C ALA A 287 -18.07 4.28 -2.02
N VAL A 288 -17.47 4.87 -3.06
CA VAL A 288 -17.37 4.22 -4.39
C VAL A 288 -16.51 2.96 -4.31
N ALA A 289 -15.37 3.00 -3.61
CA ALA A 289 -14.51 1.84 -3.41
C ALA A 289 -15.24 0.68 -2.70
N TYR A 290 -16.12 0.98 -1.74
CA TYR A 290 -16.96 -0.02 -1.09
C TYR A 290 -17.92 -0.68 -2.10
N GLY A 291 -18.58 0.11 -2.95
CA GLY A 291 -19.44 -0.40 -4.02
C GLY A 291 -18.68 -1.31 -4.99
N VAL A 292 -17.48 -0.90 -5.42
CA VAL A 292 -16.58 -1.73 -6.23
C VAL A 292 -16.25 -3.01 -5.51
N LYS A 293 -15.96 -2.98 -4.20
CA LYS A 293 -15.66 -4.19 -3.44
C LYS A 293 -16.80 -5.19 -3.46
N ALA A 294 -18.03 -4.72 -3.23
CA ALA A 294 -19.21 -5.56 -3.25
C ALA A 294 -19.44 -6.18 -4.64
N LEU A 295 -19.30 -5.40 -5.71
CA LEU A 295 -19.39 -5.90 -7.09
C LEU A 295 -18.28 -6.91 -7.42
N SER A 296 -17.07 -6.70 -6.90
CA SER A 296 -15.94 -7.60 -7.11
C SER A 296 -16.14 -8.95 -6.42
N GLU A 297 -16.70 -8.93 -5.21
CA GLU A 297 -17.08 -10.14 -4.49
C GLU A 297 -18.23 -10.86 -5.20
N PHE A 298 -19.24 -10.13 -5.68
CA PHE A 298 -20.32 -10.69 -6.48
C PHE A 298 -19.79 -11.38 -7.75
N LEU A 299 -18.94 -10.69 -8.52
CA LEU A 299 -18.28 -11.24 -9.71
C LEU A 299 -17.47 -12.50 -9.38
N SER A 300 -16.75 -12.49 -8.26
CA SER A 300 -15.97 -13.65 -7.82
C SER A 300 -16.85 -14.86 -7.51
N GLN A 301 -18.00 -14.64 -6.87
CA GLN A 301 -18.97 -15.70 -6.57
C GLN A 301 -19.66 -16.22 -7.84
N THR A 302 -19.91 -15.37 -8.84
CA THR A 302 -20.47 -15.79 -10.14
C THR A 302 -19.60 -16.82 -10.85
N PHE A 303 -18.27 -16.76 -10.67
CA PHE A 303 -17.32 -17.73 -11.23
C PHE A 303 -16.95 -18.85 -10.25
N ASP A 304 -17.56 -18.92 -9.07
CA ASP A 304 -17.41 -20.04 -8.13
C ASP A 304 -18.51 -21.09 -8.40
N SER A 305 -18.19 -22.34 -8.10
CA SER A 305 -19.10 -23.49 -8.09
C SER A 305 -20.12 -23.45 -6.93
N LYS A 306 -19.88 -22.60 -5.93
CA LYS A 306 -20.70 -22.52 -4.71
C LYS A 306 -21.89 -21.57 -4.88
N PRO A 307 -22.98 -21.77 -4.12
CA PRO A 307 -24.08 -20.81 -4.06
C PRO A 307 -23.65 -19.42 -3.61
N TYR A 308 -24.40 -18.40 -4.02
CA TYR A 308 -24.17 -17.02 -3.59
C TYR A 308 -24.32 -16.84 -2.08
N GLU A 309 -23.38 -16.12 -1.49
CA GLU A 309 -23.37 -15.74 -0.09
C GLU A 309 -23.42 -14.21 0.04
N LEU A 310 -24.61 -13.64 -0.06
CA LEU A 310 -24.82 -12.18 -0.09
C LEU A 310 -24.25 -11.44 1.14
N LYS A 311 -24.12 -12.13 2.28
CA LYS A 311 -23.51 -11.55 3.49
C LYS A 311 -22.03 -11.20 3.30
N LYS A 312 -21.31 -11.87 2.39
CA LYS A 312 -19.89 -11.59 2.11
C LYS A 312 -19.67 -10.28 1.35
N LEU A 313 -20.71 -9.72 0.73
CA LEU A 313 -20.64 -8.43 0.06
C LEU A 313 -20.54 -7.27 1.07
N LEU A 314 -20.95 -7.51 2.32
CA LEU A 314 -20.86 -6.51 3.39
C LEU A 314 -19.54 -6.65 4.12
N LEU A 315 -18.75 -5.56 4.16
CA LEU A 315 -17.56 -5.51 4.98
C LEU A 315 -17.94 -5.17 6.43
N ARG A 316 -17.77 -6.16 7.30
CA ARG A 316 -17.93 -5.99 8.74
C ARG A 316 -16.79 -6.70 9.48
N LYS A 317 -16.28 -6.06 10.54
CA LYS A 317 -15.21 -6.59 11.37
C LYS A 317 -15.57 -7.94 11.97
#